data_AF-A0A6J6HZ61-F1
#
_entry.id   AF-A0A6J6HZ61-F1
#
_cell.length_a   1.000
_cell.length_b   1.000
_cell.length_c   1.000
_cell.angle_alpha   90.00
_cell.angle_beta   90.00
_cell.angle_gamma   90.00
#
_symmetry.space_group_name_H-M   'P 1'
#
loop_
_entity.id
_entity.type
_entity.pdbx_description
1 polymer ?
#
loop_
_entity_poly.entity_id
_entity_poly.type
_entity_poly.pdbx_seq_one_letter_code
_entity_poly.pdbx_strand_id
1 'polypeptide(L)'
;MTANILAGITAVVTFLFVLSMLRKGALREKYAVLWLFFSFVALVFALIPDSLNWVATKVGVAYPVNLVFFVLAVLLVLVSVQLSHELSRHEMRIRRLAEEVALLHEEIRELREKRDE
;
A
#
# COMPACT_ATOMS: atom_id res chain seq x y z
N MET A 1 22.53 26.39 -5.34
CA MET A 1 23.26 25.25 -4.72
C MET A 1 22.56 24.74 -3.45
N THR A 2 22.13 25.60 -2.52
CA THR A 2 21.43 25.19 -1.28
C THR A 2 20.11 24.45 -1.52
N ALA A 3 19.30 24.89 -2.49
CA ALA A 3 18.01 24.27 -2.81
C ALA A 3 18.13 22.82 -3.35
N ASN A 4 19.16 22.53 -4.16
CA ASN A 4 19.37 21.19 -4.71
C ASN A 4 19.85 20.19 -3.63
N ILE A 5 20.67 20.67 -2.68
CA ILE A 5 21.12 19.87 -1.54
C ILE A 5 19.94 19.60 -0.60
N LEU A 6 19.10 20.60 -0.33
CA LEU A 6 17.91 20.44 0.49
C LEU A 6 16.93 19.45 -0.14
N ALA A 7 16.66 19.59 -1.44
CA ALA A 7 15.80 18.67 -2.20
C ALA A 7 16.36 17.24 -2.20
N GLY A 8 17.69 17.08 -2.33
CA GLY A 8 18.36 15.78 -2.25
C GLY A 8 18.21 15.14 -0.87
N ILE A 9 18.42 15.90 0.21
CA ILE A 9 18.25 15.41 1.58
C ILE A 9 16.79 15.02 1.84
N THR A 10 15.82 15.86 1.44
CA THR A 10 14.40 15.54 1.59
C THR A 10 14.03 14.28 0.82
N ALA A 11 14.50 14.13 -0.43
CA ALA A 11 14.27 12.92 -1.22
C ALA A 11 14.85 11.67 -0.55
N VAL A 12 16.07 11.74 -0.02
CA VAL A 12 16.72 10.61 0.69
C VAL A 12 15.98 10.26 1.99
N VAL A 13 15.57 11.26 2.77
CA VAL A 13 14.81 11.04 4.01
C VAL A 13 13.45 10.41 3.72
N THR A 14 12.71 10.93 2.72
CA THR A 14 11.43 10.35 2.30
C THR A 14 11.61 8.94 1.75
N PHE A 15 12.66 8.68 0.97
CA PHE A 15 12.98 7.35 0.45
C PHE A 15 13.29 6.36 1.58
N LEU A 16 14.11 6.74 2.56
CA LEU A 16 14.43 5.90 3.72
C LEU A 16 13.22 5.68 4.62
N PHE A 17 12.35 6.68 4.77
CA PHE A 17 11.11 6.55 5.53
C PHE A 17 10.18 5.52 4.89
N VAL A 18 9.94 5.63 3.58
CA VAL A 18 9.14 4.69 2.79
C VAL A 18 9.76 3.28 2.85
N LEU A 19 11.08 3.15 2.71
CA LEU A 19 11.78 1.87 2.85
C LEU A 19 11.67 1.28 4.26
N SER A 20 11.73 2.09 5.32
CA SER A 20 11.59 1.59 6.69
C SER A 20 10.18 1.08 6.97
N MET A 21 9.17 1.77 6.42
CA MET A 21 7.77 1.39 6.51
C MET A 21 7.53 0.08 5.75
N LEU A 22 8.26 -0.10 4.65
CA LEU A 22 8.22 -1.31 3.86
C LEU A 22 8.90 -2.51 4.54
N ARG A 23 10.03 -2.24 5.22
CA ARG A 23 10.84 -3.27 5.90
C ARG A 23 10.24 -3.76 7.21
N LYS A 24 9.30 -3.01 7.80
CA LYS A 24 8.56 -3.42 9.02
C LYS A 24 7.62 -4.63 8.83
N GLY A 25 7.55 -5.22 7.63
CA GLY A 25 7.05 -6.59 7.44
C GLY A 25 5.57 -6.81 7.79
N ALA A 26 4.75 -5.76 7.78
CA ALA A 26 3.35 -5.85 8.18
C ALA A 26 2.40 -6.44 7.12
N LEU A 27 2.90 -6.86 5.95
CA LEU A 27 2.04 -7.28 4.84
C LEU A 27 2.32 -8.72 4.36
N ARG A 28 1.23 -9.50 4.26
CA ARG A 28 1.14 -10.87 3.72
C ARG A 28 1.88 -11.05 2.39
N GLU A 29 2.38 -12.26 2.16
CA GLU A 29 3.17 -12.76 1.01
C GLU A 29 2.87 -12.13 -0.37
N LYS A 30 1.60 -11.79 -0.67
CA LYS A 30 1.17 -11.15 -1.93
C LYS A 30 1.62 -9.70 -2.12
N TYR A 31 1.76 -8.95 -1.03
CA TYR A 31 2.10 -7.53 -1.10
C TYR A 31 3.62 -7.29 -1.19
N ALA A 32 4.39 -8.23 -0.65
CA ALA A 32 5.84 -8.23 -0.77
C ALA A 32 6.26 -8.23 -2.25
N VAL A 33 5.55 -8.95 -3.13
CA VAL A 33 5.85 -9.01 -4.57
C VAL A 33 5.69 -7.65 -5.25
N LEU A 34 4.57 -6.96 -5.00
CA LEU A 34 4.28 -5.64 -5.58
C LEU A 34 5.31 -4.60 -5.12
N TRP A 35 5.65 -4.64 -3.84
CA TRP A 35 6.64 -3.76 -3.25
C TRP A 35 8.08 -4.09 -3.64
N LEU A 36 8.41 -5.36 -3.84
CA LEU A 36 9.69 -5.80 -4.41
C LEU A 36 9.83 -5.30 -5.85
N PHE A 37 8.76 -5.39 -6.65
CA PHE A 37 8.75 -4.85 -8.01
C PHE A 37 8.98 -3.33 -8.01
N PHE A 38 8.27 -2.57 -7.18
CA PHE A 38 8.48 -1.11 -7.09
C PHE A 38 9.87 -0.75 -6.55
N SER A 39 10.37 -1.48 -5.56
CA SER A 39 11.72 -1.28 -5.03
C SER A 39 12.80 -1.60 -6.08
N PHE A 40 12.58 -2.63 -6.89
CA PHE A 40 13.46 -2.98 -8.01
C PHE A 40 13.45 -1.88 -9.09
N VAL A 41 12.27 -1.39 -9.48
CA VAL A 41 12.15 -0.27 -10.43
C VAL A 41 12.85 0.98 -9.89
N ALA A 42 12.66 1.31 -8.62
CA ALA A 42 13.34 2.43 -7.97
C ALA A 42 14.87 2.24 -7.94
N LEU A 43 15.36 1.02 -7.66
CA LEU A 43 16.78 0.69 -7.69
C LEU A 43 17.38 0.87 -9.10
N VAL A 44 16.68 0.42 -10.14
CA VAL A 44 17.10 0.61 -11.54
C VAL A 44 17.22 2.10 -11.88
N PHE A 45 16.25 2.92 -11.48
CA PHE A 45 16.31 4.37 -11.68
C PHE A 45 17.44 5.04 -10.87
N ALA A 46 17.72 4.56 -9.64
CA ALA A 46 18.79 5.09 -8.80
C ALA A 46 20.19 4.73 -9.32
N LEU A 47 20.37 3.55 -9.91
CA LEU A 47 21.65 3.10 -10.48
C LEU A 47 21.99 3.78 -11.80
N ILE A 48 21.00 4.30 -12.53
CA ILE A 48 21.18 4.91 -13.85
C ILE A 48 20.57 6.33 -13.84
N PRO A 49 21.32 7.36 -13.41
CA PRO A 49 20.79 8.73 -13.26
C PRO A 49 20.27 9.33 -14.58
N ASP A 50 20.81 8.93 -15.74
CA ASP A 50 20.35 9.41 -17.06
C ASP A 50 19.14 8.64 -17.62
N SER A 51 18.72 7.53 -17.00
CA SER A 51 17.56 6.76 -17.44
C SER A 51 16.27 7.59 -17.37
N LEU A 52 16.16 8.45 -16.37
CA LEU A 52 15.01 9.32 -16.15
C LEU A 52 14.91 10.40 -17.23
N ASN A 53 16.06 10.99 -17.61
CA ASN A 53 16.16 11.96 -18.72
C ASN A 53 15.80 11.32 -20.05
N TRP A 54 16.30 10.10 -20.32
CA TRP A 54 16.03 9.36 -21.55
C TRP A 54 14.56 8.98 -21.71
N VAL A 55 13.92 8.51 -20.63
CA VAL A 55 12.48 8.22 -20.64
C VAL A 55 11.68 9.52 -20.77
N ALA A 56 12.04 10.59 -20.06
CA ALA A 56 11.36 11.87 -20.16
C ALA A 56 11.37 12.43 -21.59
N THR A 57 12.51 12.36 -22.29
CA THR A 57 12.60 12.80 -23.70
C THR A 57 11.78 11.91 -24.64
N LYS A 58 11.73 10.59 -24.42
CA LYS A 58 10.88 9.68 -25.21
C LYS A 58 9.38 9.87 -24.98
N VAL A 59 8.98 10.12 -23.73
CA VAL A 59 7.58 10.34 -23.37
C VAL A 59 7.12 11.77 -23.67
N GLY A 60 8.06 12.68 -23.95
CA GLY A 60 7.77 14.09 -24.27
C GLY A 60 7.52 14.95 -23.02
N VAL A 61 8.03 14.55 -21.86
CA VAL A 61 7.88 15.26 -20.58
C VAL A 61 9.05 16.22 -20.39
N ALA A 62 8.75 17.51 -20.22
CA ALA A 62 9.77 18.56 -20.10
C ALA A 62 10.68 18.41 -18.87
N TYR A 63 10.17 17.87 -17.76
CA TYR A 63 10.93 17.67 -16.53
C TYR A 63 10.86 16.21 -16.06
N PRO A 64 12.00 15.52 -15.90
CA PRO A 64 12.04 14.12 -15.42
C PRO A 64 11.36 13.91 -14.08
N VAL A 65 11.36 14.95 -13.22
CA VAL A 65 10.69 14.94 -11.92
C VAL A 65 9.18 14.69 -12.04
N ASN A 66 8.54 15.19 -13.10
CA ASN A 66 7.10 15.01 -13.32
C ASN A 66 6.75 13.55 -13.61
N LEU A 67 7.66 12.81 -14.26
CA LEU A 67 7.49 11.38 -14.53
C LEU A 67 7.47 10.58 -13.22
N VAL A 68 8.37 10.92 -12.28
CA VAL A 68 8.42 10.29 -10.95
C VAL A 68 7.15 10.59 -10.16
N PHE A 69 6.69 11.85 -10.18
CA PHE A 69 5.41 12.22 -9.54
C PHE A 69 4.23 11.44 -10.12
N PHE A 70 4.17 11.28 -11.44
CA PHE A 70 3.12 10.51 -12.08
C PHE A 70 3.16 9.03 -11.65
N VAL A 71 4.33 8.40 -11.64
CA VAL A 71 4.50 7.01 -11.19
C VAL A 71 4.10 6.86 -9.72
N LEU A 72 4.51 7.81 -8.86
CA LEU A 72 4.11 7.81 -7.44
C LEU A 72 2.61 7.98 -7.26
N ALA A 73 1.95 8.82 -8.07
CA ALA A 73 0.50 8.99 -8.03
C ALA A 73 -0.23 7.71 -8.44
N VAL A 74 0.19 7.06 -9.52
CA VAL A 74 -0.36 5.77 -9.96
C VAL A 74 -0.16 4.71 -8.88
N LEU A 75 1.03 4.66 -8.27
CA LEU A 75 1.36 3.74 -7.18
C LEU A 75 0.44 3.98 -5.98
N LEU A 76 0.24 5.23 -5.56
CA LEU A 76 -0.64 5.60 -4.46
C LEU A 76 -2.09 5.16 -4.72
N VAL A 77 -2.61 5.35 -5.93
CA VAL A 77 -3.94 4.87 -6.32
C VAL A 77 -4.01 3.35 -6.22
N LEU A 78 -3.01 2.64 -6.74
CA LEU A 78 -2.96 1.18 -6.72
C LEU A 78 -2.95 0.62 -5.28
N VAL A 79 -2.13 1.21 -4.41
CA VAL A 79 -2.06 0.85 -2.98
C VAL A 79 -3.39 1.15 -2.28
N SER A 80 -4.03 2.28 -2.61
CA SER A 80 -5.32 2.65 -2.03
C SER A 80 -6.43 1.65 -2.41
N VAL A 81 -6.48 1.23 -3.68
CA VAL A 81 -7.41 0.19 -4.15
C VAL A 81 -7.14 -1.14 -3.45
N GLN A 82 -5.87 -1.51 -3.31
CA GLN A 82 -5.48 -2.74 -2.64
C GLN A 82 -5.90 -2.74 -1.16
N LEU A 83 -5.63 -1.64 -0.45
CA LEU A 83 -6.05 -1.47 0.95
C LEU A 83 -7.57 -1.51 1.10
N SER A 84 -8.29 -0.86 0.18
CA SER A 84 -9.77 -0.88 0.15
C SER A 84 -10.30 -2.30 -0.03
N HIS A 85 -9.69 -3.10 -0.90
CA HIS A 85 -10.06 -4.51 -1.10
C HIS A 85 -9.83 -5.35 0.16
N GLU A 86 -8.71 -5.15 0.86
CA GLU A 86 -8.43 -5.82 2.13
C GLU A 86 -9.44 -5.45 3.20
N LEU A 87 -9.71 -4.15 3.34
CA LEU A 87 -10.66 -3.63 4.33
C LEU A 87 -12.06 -4.21 4.09
N SER A 88 -12.53 -4.21 2.85
CA SER A 88 -13.83 -4.80 2.48
C SER A 88 -13.90 -6.29 2.81
N ARG A 89 -12.82 -7.05 2.59
CA ARG A 89 -12.78 -8.48 2.93
C ARG A 89 -12.80 -8.71 4.44
N HIS A 90 -12.18 -7.83 5.21
CA HIS A 90 -12.21 -7.87 6.66
C HIS A 90 -13.59 -7.51 7.22
N GLU A 91 -14.22 -6.48 6.68
CA GLU A 91 -15.59 -6.07 7.02
C GLU A 91 -16.60 -7.21 6.82
N MET A 92 -16.52 -7.91 5.68
CA MET A 92 -17.34 -9.10 5.41
C MET A 92 -17.18 -10.20 6.46
N ARG A 93 -15.95 -10.45 6.95
CA ARG A 93 -15.71 -11.46 7.99
C ARG A 93 -16.27 -11.03 9.34
N ILE A 94 -16.11 -9.75 9.69
CA ILE A 94 -16.67 -9.20 10.93
C ILE A 94 -18.18 -9.31 10.91
N ARG A 95 -18.82 -8.96 9.79
CA ARG A 95 -20.27 -9.09 9.62
C ARG A 95 -20.74 -10.53 9.79
N ARG A 96 -20.07 -11.48 9.15
CA ARG A 96 -20.41 -12.92 9.28
C ARG A 96 -20.26 -13.42 10.72
N LEU A 97 -19.19 -13.01 11.41
CA LEU A 97 -18.99 -13.34 12.82
C LEU A 97 -20.10 -12.76 13.71
N ALA A 98 -20.53 -11.53 13.45
CA ALA A 98 -21.64 -10.92 14.18
C ALA A 98 -22.96 -11.68 13.95
N GLU A 99 -23.22 -12.13 12.72
CA GLU A 99 -24.39 -12.97 12.38
C GLU A 99 -24.32 -14.33 13.10
N GLU A 100 -23.17 -15.00 13.10
CA GLU A 100 -22.98 -16.27 13.83
C GLU A 100 -23.16 -16.10 15.36
N VAL A 101 -22.65 -14.99 15.94
CA VAL A 101 -22.85 -14.69 17.37
C VAL A 101 -24.32 -14.42 17.71
N ALA A 102 -25.06 -13.76 16.82
CA ALA A 102 -26.49 -13.49 17.03
C ALA A 102 -27.31 -14.78 17.02
N LEU A 103 -27.05 -15.69 16.07
CA LEU A 103 -27.70 -17.01 16.02
C LEU A 103 -27.40 -17.84 17.27
N LEU A 104 -26.12 -17.87 17.71
CA LEU A 104 -25.74 -18.57 18.94
C LEU A 104 -26.44 -18.01 20.20
N HIS A 105 -26.65 -16.69 20.27
CA HIS A 105 -27.39 -16.09 21.38
C HIS A 105 -28.86 -16.53 21.40
N GLU A 106 -29.48 -16.65 20.22
CA GLU A 106 -30.87 -17.10 20.11
C GLU A 106 -31.00 -18.58 20.50
N GLU A 107 -30.11 -19.46 20.02
CA GLU A 107 -30.11 -20.87 20.41
C GLU A 107 -29.94 -21.05 21.93
N ILE A 108 -29.05 -20.27 22.56
CA ILE A 108 -28.88 -20.28 24.02
C ILE A 108 -30.16 -19.82 24.73
N ARG A 109 -30.87 -18.83 24.17
CA ARG A 109 -32.12 -18.33 24.73
C ARG A 109 -33.21 -19.39 24.68
N GLU A 110 -33.42 -20.02 23.53
CA GLU A 110 -34.41 -21.10 23.37
C GLU A 110 -34.13 -22.28 24.30
N LEU A 111 -32.86 -22.67 24.45
CA LEU A 111 -32.44 -23.75 25.36
C LEU A 111 -32.69 -23.40 26.83
N ARG A 112 -32.62 -22.13 27.21
CA ARG A 112 -32.97 -21.69 28.56
C ARG A 112 -34.47 -21.73 28.79
N GLU A 113 -35.26 -21.22 27.85
CA GLU A 113 -36.72 -21.24 27.92
C GLU A 113 -37.26 -22.67 28.05
N LYS A 114 -36.75 -23.63 27.26
CA LYS A 114 -37.13 -25.07 27.35
C LYS A 114 -36.73 -25.76 28.66
N ARG A 115 -35.78 -25.23 29.41
CA ARG A 115 -35.36 -25.80 30.70
C ARG A 115 -36.20 -25.27 31.86
N ASP A 116 -36.78 -24.10 31.68
CA ASP A 116 -37.59 -23.44 32.70
C ASP A 116 -39.09 -23.81 32.59
N GLU A 117 -39.49 -24.50 31.51
CA GLU A 117 -40.77 -25.23 31.33
C GLU A 117 -40.71 -26.67 31.89
#